data_AF-A0A3N5M9M1-F1
#
_entry.id   AF-A0A3N5M9M1-F1
#
_cell.length_a   1.000
_cell.length_b   1.000
_cell.length_c   1.000
_cell.angle_alpha   90.00
_cell.angle_beta   90.00
_cell.angle_gamma   90.00
#
_symmetry.space_group_name_H-M   'P 1'
#
loop_
_entity.id
_entity.type
_entity.pdbx_description
1 polymer ?
#
loop_
_entity_poly.entity_id
_entity_poly.type
_entity_poly.pdbx_seq_one_letter_code
_entity_poly.pdbx_strand_id
1 'polypeptide(L)' 'MSLIFSENAWEDYLYWQETDRNMLKRINRLIHEIMRDPFKGSG' A
#
# COMPACT_ATOMS: atom_id res chain seq x y z
N MET A 1 11.40 -2.86 9.46
CA MET A 1 10.09 -3.54 9.34
C MET A 1 9.98 -4.05 7.92
N SER A 2 9.69 -5.34 7.74
CA SER A 2 9.62 -5.97 6.41
C SER A 2 8.20 -5.85 5.88
N LEU A 3 8.02 -5.34 4.66
CA LEU A 3 6.73 -5.30 4.00
C LEU A 3 6.44 -6.69 3.44
N ILE A 4 5.38 -7.34 3.92
CA ILE A 4 4.97 -8.67 3.46
C ILE A 4 3.56 -8.55 2.90
N PHE A 5 3.42 -8.85 1.62
CA PHE A 5 2.12 -8.95 0.97
C PHE A 5 1.64 -10.41 1.01
N SER A 6 0.33 -10.60 1.17
CA SER A 6 -0.30 -11.87 0.81
C SER A 6 -0.41 -11.97 -0.71
N GLU A 7 -0.55 -13.19 -1.25
CA GLU A 7 -0.70 -13.42 -2.69
C GLU A 7 -1.84 -12.58 -3.28
N ASN A 8 -3.02 -12.59 -2.66
CA ASN A 8 -4.16 -11.78 -3.10
C ASN A 8 -3.86 -10.28 -3.07
N ALA A 9 -3.18 -9.79 -2.04
CA ALA A 9 -2.83 -8.37 -1.94
C ALA A 9 -1.78 -7.96 -2.99
N TRP A 10 -0.91 -8.89 -3.38
CA TRP A 10 0.05 -8.67 -4.46
C TRP A 10 -0.63 -8.60 -5.82
N GLU A 11 -1.61 -9.48 -6.09
CA GLU A 11 -2.43 -9.43 -7.30
C GLU A 11 -3.22 -8.11 -7.40
N ASP A 12 -3.87 -7.70 -6.31
CA ASP A 12 -4.57 -6.41 -6.26
C ASP A 12 -3.61 -5.23 -6.53
N TYR A 13 -2.42 -5.26 -5.94
CA TYR A 13 -1.41 -4.22 -6.14
C TYR A 13 -0.97 -4.13 -7.62
N LEU A 14 -0.76 -5.27 -8.29
CA LEU A 14 -0.44 -5.33 -9.72
C LEU A 14 -1.62 -4.83 -10.58
N TYR A 15 -2.84 -5.22 -10.24
CA TYR A 15 -4.04 -4.75 -10.93
C TYR A 15 -4.16 -3.22 -10.87
N TRP A 16 -3.93 -2.61 -9.70
CA TRP A 16 -3.93 -1.15 -9.54
C TRP A 16 -2.79 -0.46 -10.29
N GLN A 17 -1.65 -1.13 -10.47
CA GLN A 17 -0.53 -0.58 -11.25
C GLN A 17 -0.88 -0.40 -12.73
N GLU A 18 -1.66 -1.33 -13.30
CA GLU A 18 -2.10 -1.26 -14.69
C GLU A 18 -3.37 -0.43 -14.88
N THR A 19 -4.29 -0.49 -13.92
CA THR A 19 -5.62 0.12 -14.03
C THR A 19 -5.65 1.59 -13.57
N ASP A 20 -5.08 1.89 -12.40
CA ASP A 20 -5.12 3.25 -11.82
C ASP A 20 -3.91 3.58 -10.95
N ARG A 21 -2.99 4.34 -11.55
CA ARG A 21 -1.79 4.83 -10.87
C ARG A 21 -2.07 5.79 -9.71
N ASN A 22 -3.22 6.47 -9.68
CA ASN A 22 -3.57 7.34 -8.54
C ASN A 22 -3.90 6.51 -7.32
N MET A 23 -4.60 5.39 -7.49
CA MET A 23 -4.86 4.44 -6.41
C MET A 23 -3.54 3.81 -5.92
N LEU A 24 -2.66 3.40 -6.83
CA LEU A 24 -1.32 2.90 -6.50
C LEU A 24 -0.52 3.89 -5.64
N LYS A 25 -0.51 5.18 -6.01
CA LYS A 25 0.17 6.23 -5.22
C LYS A 25 -0.40 6.36 -3.81
N ARG A 26 -1.72 6.23 -3.66
CA ARG A 26 -2.40 6.31 -2.36
C ARG A 26 -2.06 5.10 -1.47
N ILE A 27 -2.03 3.90 -2.04
CA ILE A 27 -1.61 2.67 -1.35
C ILE A 27 -0.15 2.81 -0.87
N ASN A 28 0.76 3.24 -1.75
CA ASN A 28 2.16 3.45 -1.39
C ASN A 28 2.35 4.50 -0.30
N ARG A 29 1.56 5.58 -0.33
CA ARG A 29 1.58 6.58 0.73
C ARG A 29 1.14 6.00 2.08
N LEU A 30 0.05 5.22 2.11
CA LEU A 30 -0.43 4.57 3.33
C LEU A 30 0.59 3.58 3.88
N ILE A 31 1.21 2.77 3.02
CA ILE A 31 2.28 1.85 3.40
C ILE A 31 3.44 2.63 4.04
N HIS A 32 3.88 3.72 3.42
CA HIS A 32 4.93 4.56 3.98
C HIS A 32 4.55 5.20 5.32
N GLU A 33 3.30 5.66 5.48
CA GLU A 33 2.81 6.22 6.74
C GLU A 33 2.79 5.16 7.85
N ILE A 34 2.28 3.94 7.58
CA ILE A 34 2.26 2.83 8.53
C ILE A 34 3.68 2.37 8.90
N MET A 35 4.61 2.33 7.94
CA MET A 35 6.00 1.98 8.21
C MET A 35 6.72 3.02 9.07
N ARG A 36 6.34 4.30 8.95
CA ARG A 36 6.97 5.40 9.69
C ARG A 36 6.38 5.57 11.09
N ASP A 37 5.06 5.49 11.22
CA ASP A 37 4.36 5.61 12.50
C ASP A 37 3.15 4.65 12.54
N PRO A 38 3.37 3.38 12.96
CA PRO A 38 2.38 2.30 12.82
C PRO A 38 1.06 2.56 13.55
N PHE A 39 1.07 3.40 14.58
CA PHE A 39 -0.08 3.66 15.45
C PHE A 39 -0.50 5.13 15.45
N LYS A 40 0.06 5.94 14.55
CA LYS A 40 -0.26 7.36 14.41
C LYS A 40 -0.52 7.66 12.93
N GLY A 41 -1.75 7.34 12.52
CA GLY A 41 -2.26 7.63 11.19
C GLY A 41 -3.49 8.54 11.27
N SER A 42 -3.74 9.28 10.19
CA SER A 42 -4.96 10.08 10.03
C SER A 42 -6.12 9.16 9.65
N GLY A 43 -6.50 8.28 10.58
CA GLY A 43 -7.74 7.50 10.51
C GLY A 43 -8.92 8.30 11.01
#